data_AF-A0A022RB59-F1
#
_entry.id   AF-A0A022RB59-F1
#
_cell.length_a   1.000
_cell.length_b   1.000
_cell.length_c   1.000
_cell.angle_alpha   90.00
_cell.angle_beta   90.00
_cell.angle_gamma   90.00
#
_symmetry.space_group_name_H-M   'P 1'
#
loop_
_entity.id
_entity.type
_entity.pdbx_description
1 polymer ?
#
loop_
_entity_poly.entity_id
_entity_poly.type
_entity_poly.pdbx_seq_one_letter_code
_entity_poly.pdbx_strand_id
1 'polypeptide(L)'
;DQYWAPPNFKRILSAKLKHLAAAGKLIKIKRKYKIASASALSERRNPSDPMEGRKRISPRIDRDDISQLMKSQIDLELAKMRSMTPQEAAAAAAQAVAEAEAAMAEAEEAAREAEAAEADAEAAQAFAEAALKTLKGRSATRMVRYL
;
A
#
# COMPACT_ATOMS: atom_id res chain seq x y z
N ASP A 1 1.56 -33.93 -9.37
CA ASP A 1 0.44 -33.57 -8.47
C ASP A 1 0.91 -33.05 -7.13
N GLN A 2 1.42 -31.81 -7.05
CA GLN A 2 1.96 -31.30 -5.79
C GLN A 2 1.66 -29.81 -5.62
N TYR A 3 0.40 -29.51 -5.33
CA TYR A 3 -0.01 -28.20 -4.84
C TYR A 3 -0.46 -28.34 -3.38
N TRP A 4 0.33 -27.78 -2.46
CA TRP A 4 -0.05 -27.70 -1.06
C TRP A 4 -1.07 -26.57 -0.89
N ALA A 5 -2.34 -26.93 -0.71
CA ALA A 5 -3.41 -25.97 -0.58
C ALA A 5 -3.34 -25.26 0.79
N PRO A 6 -3.27 -23.90 0.82
CA PRO A 6 -3.32 -23.17 2.07
C PRO A 6 -4.61 -23.47 2.85
N PRO A 7 -4.63 -23.27 4.19
CA PRO A 7 -5.83 -23.52 5.02
C PRO A 7 -7.10 -22.81 4.51
N ASN A 8 -6.92 -21.67 3.83
CA ASN A 8 -7.99 -20.85 3.27
C ASN A 8 -8.31 -21.13 1.78
N PHE A 9 -7.78 -22.18 1.18
CA PHE A 9 -7.88 -22.45 -0.26
C PHE A 9 -9.32 -22.45 -0.77
N LYS A 10 -10.26 -23.08 -0.05
CA LYS A 10 -11.68 -23.11 -0.47
C LYS A 10 -12.28 -21.70 -0.56
N ARG A 11 -11.97 -20.84 0.41
CA ARG A 11 -12.43 -19.44 0.42
C ARG A 11 -11.83 -18.66 -0.75
N ILE A 12 -10.51 -18.75 -0.91
CA ILE A 12 -9.76 -18.07 -1.96
C ILE A 12 -10.24 -18.52 -3.36
N LEU A 13 -10.38 -19.82 -3.58
CA LEU A 13 -10.86 -20.39 -4.84
C LEU A 13 -12.28 -19.92 -5.15
N SER A 14 -13.17 -19.94 -4.15
CA SER A 14 -14.56 -19.49 -4.35
C SER A 14 -14.65 -18.01 -4.71
N ALA A 15 -13.85 -17.15 -4.08
CA ALA A 15 -13.77 -15.73 -4.37
C ALA A 15 -13.26 -15.50 -5.81
N LYS A 16 -12.20 -16.20 -6.19
CA LYS A 16 -11.62 -16.12 -7.55
C LYS A 16 -12.62 -16.57 -8.62
N LEU A 17 -13.33 -17.68 -8.40
CA LEU A 17 -14.36 -18.18 -9.33
C LEU A 17 -15.52 -17.19 -9.49
N LYS A 18 -15.99 -16.57 -8.40
CA LYS A 18 -17.03 -15.53 -8.46
C LYS A 18 -16.56 -14.32 -9.24
N HIS A 19 -15.34 -13.84 -8.98
CA HIS A 19 -14.76 -12.71 -9.70
C HIS A 19 -14.62 -12.98 -11.19
N LEU A 20 -14.09 -14.15 -11.58
CA LEU A 20 -13.97 -14.54 -12.99
C LEU A 20 -15.33 -14.70 -13.69
N ALA A 21 -16.37 -15.11 -12.95
CA ALA A 21 -17.73 -15.14 -13.48
C ALA A 21 -18.32 -13.73 -13.66
N ALA A 22 -18.09 -12.83 -12.69
CA ALA A 22 -18.49 -11.43 -12.82
C ALA A 22 -17.77 -10.71 -13.97
N ALA A 23 -16.50 -11.05 -14.21
CA ALA A 23 -15.69 -10.55 -15.33
C ALA A 23 -16.06 -11.18 -16.69
N GLY A 24 -17.05 -12.08 -16.74
CA GLY A 24 -17.50 -12.73 -17.98
C GLY A 24 -16.56 -13.80 -18.54
N LYS A 25 -15.46 -14.13 -17.85
CA LYS A 25 -14.49 -15.16 -18.26
C LYS A 25 -14.97 -16.58 -17.98
N LEU A 26 -15.83 -16.73 -16.97
CA LEU A 26 -16.48 -17.98 -16.61
C LEU A 26 -18.00 -17.82 -16.66
N ILE A 27 -18.70 -18.88 -17.07
CA ILE A 27 -20.14 -18.99 -16.98
C ILE A 27 -20.48 -20.03 -15.90
N LYS A 28 -21.35 -19.66 -14.96
CA LYS A 28 -21.82 -20.58 -13.91
C LYS A 28 -23.09 -21.30 -14.40
N ILE A 29 -23.01 -22.62 -14.58
CA ILE A 29 -24.10 -23.48 -15.07
C ILE A 29 -24.28 -24.65 -14.10
N LYS A 30 -25.48 -24.84 -13.54
CA LYS A 30 -25.80 -25.94 -12.60
C LYS A 30 -24.73 -26.11 -11.50
N ARG A 31 -24.35 -25.01 -10.84
CA ARG A 31 -23.33 -24.94 -9.78
C ARG A 31 -21.89 -25.31 -10.23
N LYS A 32 -21.64 -25.47 -11.53
CA LYS A 32 -20.31 -25.69 -12.12
C LYS A 32 -19.88 -24.44 -12.88
N TYR A 33 -18.59 -24.14 -12.89
CA TYR A 33 -18.03 -23.05 -13.71
C TYR A 33 -17.47 -23.64 -15.00
N LYS A 34 -17.77 -23.01 -16.14
CA LYS A 34 -17.22 -23.34 -17.46
C LYS A 34 -16.56 -22.09 -18.05
N ILE A 35 -15.55 -22.24 -18.89
CA ILE A 35 -14.93 -21.11 -19.61
C ILE A 35 -15.96 -20.55 -20.59
N ALA A 36 -16.11 -19.22 -20.62
CA ALA A 36 -16.95 -18.58 -21.62
C ALA A 36 -16.37 -18.84 -23.01
N SER A 37 -17.12 -19.52 -23.88
CA SER A 37 -16.72 -19.63 -25.29
C SER A 37 -16.80 -18.24 -25.90
N ALA A 38 -15.74 -17.78 -26.57
CA ALA A 38 -15.68 -16.48 -27.23
C ALA A 38 -16.82 -16.27 -28.25
N SER A 39 -17.48 -17.34 -28.69
CA SER A 39 -18.64 -17.32 -29.59
C SER A 39 -19.95 -16.90 -28.91
N ALA A 40 -20.09 -17.07 -27.58
CA ALA A 40 -21.35 -16.79 -26.89
C ALA A 40 -21.59 -15.29 -26.57
N LEU A 41 -20.64 -14.42 -26.90
CA LEU A 41 -20.75 -12.97 -26.71
C LEU A 41 -21.51 -12.26 -27.85
N SER A 42 -21.92 -12.96 -28.92
CA SER A 42 -22.59 -12.34 -30.07
C SER A 42 -24.11 -12.50 -30.12
N GLU A 43 -24.77 -13.02 -29.06
CA GLU A 43 -26.21 -13.36 -29.13
C GLU A 43 -27.15 -12.36 -28.44
N ARG A 44 -26.85 -11.05 -28.47
CA ARG A 44 -27.86 -9.99 -28.28
C ARG A 44 -27.47 -8.66 -28.95
N ARG A 45 -27.45 -8.62 -30.30
CA ARG A 45 -27.94 -7.49 -31.13
C ARG A 45 -27.75 -7.78 -32.63
N ASN A 46 -28.86 -8.14 -33.26
CA ASN A 46 -29.30 -7.99 -34.66
C ASN A 46 -28.39 -8.34 -35.87
N PRO A 47 -29.00 -8.84 -36.98
CA PRO A 47 -28.31 -9.41 -38.13
C PRO A 47 -28.27 -8.43 -39.30
N SER A 48 -27.08 -7.97 -39.69
CA SER A 48 -26.85 -7.37 -41.00
C SER A 48 -25.35 -7.32 -41.27
N ASP A 49 -24.82 -8.39 -41.85
CA ASP A 49 -23.86 -8.32 -42.96
C ASP A 49 -23.37 -9.74 -43.34
N PRO A 50 -23.68 -10.23 -44.56
CA PRO A 50 -23.10 -11.46 -45.07
C PRO A 50 -21.77 -11.12 -45.72
N MET A 51 -20.68 -11.07 -44.95
CA MET A 51 -19.35 -11.02 -45.56
C MET A 51 -18.93 -12.43 -45.95
N GLU A 52 -19.40 -12.81 -47.13
CA GLU A 52 -18.86 -13.86 -47.96
C GLU A 52 -17.36 -13.60 -48.17
N GLY A 53 -16.55 -14.53 -47.65
CA GLY A 53 -15.11 -14.32 -47.52
C GLY A 53 -14.35 -15.63 -47.37
N ARG A 54 -14.69 -16.60 -48.22
CA ARG A 54 -13.93 -17.82 -48.45
C ARG A 54 -12.45 -17.49 -48.69
N LYS A 55 -11.59 -17.63 -47.68
CA LYS A 55 -10.16 -17.94 -47.87
C LYS A 55 -9.70 -18.92 -46.79
N ARG A 56 -9.94 -20.21 -47.08
CA ARG A 56 -9.08 -21.28 -46.58
C ARG A 56 -7.68 -21.04 -47.16
N ILE A 57 -6.83 -20.37 -46.40
CA ILE A 57 -5.40 -20.45 -46.57
C ILE A 57 -4.90 -20.68 -45.16
N SER A 58 -4.75 -21.95 -44.79
CA SER A 58 -3.91 -22.32 -43.67
C SER A 58 -2.50 -21.92 -44.06
N PRO A 59 -1.89 -20.87 -43.47
CA PRO A 59 -0.46 -20.76 -43.57
C PRO A 59 0.07 -21.89 -42.70
N ARG A 60 0.87 -22.78 -43.29
CA ARG A 60 1.79 -23.61 -42.50
C ARG A 60 2.79 -22.62 -41.90
N ILE A 61 2.36 -21.88 -40.88
CA ILE A 61 3.25 -21.04 -40.11
C ILE A 61 4.14 -22.04 -39.38
N ASP A 62 5.41 -22.01 -39.73
CA ASP A 62 6.39 -22.88 -39.12
C ASP A 62 6.32 -22.67 -37.60
N ARG A 63 6.27 -23.76 -36.84
CA ARG A 63 6.19 -23.66 -35.37
C ARG A 63 7.39 -22.89 -34.83
N ASP A 64 8.50 -22.90 -35.58
CA ASP A 64 9.73 -22.21 -35.26
C ASP A 64 9.60 -20.69 -35.42
N ASP A 65 8.86 -20.18 -36.41
CA ASP A 65 8.61 -18.75 -36.59
C ASP A 65 7.71 -18.18 -35.48
N ILE A 66 6.66 -18.91 -35.10
CA ILE A 66 5.81 -18.54 -33.96
C ILE A 66 6.63 -18.59 -32.66
N SER A 67 7.47 -19.60 -32.51
CA SER A 67 8.32 -19.74 -31.32
C SER A 67 9.35 -18.62 -31.23
N GLN A 68 9.91 -18.15 -32.35
CA GLN A 68 10.83 -17.01 -32.38
C GLN A 68 10.13 -15.70 -32.08
N LEU A 69 8.94 -15.46 -32.65
CA LEU A 69 8.11 -14.29 -32.34
C LEU A 69 7.68 -14.28 -30.86
N MET A 70 7.30 -15.43 -30.32
CA MET A 70 6.92 -15.52 -28.91
C MET A 70 8.13 -15.32 -27.99
N LYS A 71 9.31 -15.85 -28.35
CA LYS A 71 10.55 -15.59 -27.60
C LYS A 71 10.91 -14.11 -27.60
N SER A 72 10.87 -13.44 -28.75
CA SER A 72 11.16 -12.00 -28.81
C SER A 72 10.14 -11.15 -28.04
N GLN A 73 8.87 -11.54 -28.05
CA GLN A 73 7.83 -10.90 -27.24
C GLN A 73 8.08 -11.11 -25.73
N ILE A 74 8.47 -12.31 -25.32
CA ILE A 74 8.80 -12.65 -23.92
C ILE A 74 10.06 -11.91 -23.49
N ASP A 75 11.10 -11.84 -24.33
CA ASP A 75 12.34 -11.13 -24.03
C ASP A 75 12.11 -9.62 -23.91
N LEU A 76 11.24 -9.05 -24.74
CA LEU A 76 10.81 -7.64 -24.65
C LEU A 76 10.02 -7.37 -23.35
N GLU A 77 9.13 -8.28 -22.95
CA GLU A 77 8.36 -8.17 -21.70
C GLU A 77 9.26 -8.37 -20.47
N LEU A 78 10.21 -9.30 -20.52
CA LEU A 78 11.21 -9.54 -19.48
C LEU A 78 12.13 -8.33 -19.30
N ALA A 79 12.55 -7.70 -20.40
CA ALA A 79 13.33 -6.46 -20.36
C ALA A 79 12.53 -5.30 -19.73
N LYS A 80 11.22 -5.19 -20.03
CA LYS A 80 10.31 -4.22 -19.40
C LYS A 80 10.08 -4.49 -17.91
N MET A 81 10.02 -5.74 -17.48
CA MET A 81 9.88 -6.09 -16.07
C MET A 81 11.18 -5.91 -15.29
N ARG A 82 12.33 -6.03 -15.96
CA ARG A 82 13.66 -5.82 -15.37
C ARG A 82 13.92 -4.34 -15.02
N SER A 83 13.09 -3.40 -15.48
CA SER A 83 13.19 -1.97 -15.19
C SER A 83 12.27 -1.49 -14.05
N MET A 84 12.02 -2.30 -13.02
CA MET A 84 11.80 -1.73 -11.67
C MET A 84 13.19 -1.26 -11.22
N THR A 85 13.48 0.01 -11.48
CA THR A 85 14.86 0.48 -11.50
C THR A 85 15.41 0.53 -10.08
N PRO A 86 16.58 -0.08 -9.78
CA PRO A 86 17.21 0.05 -8.47
C PRO A 86 17.46 1.52 -8.08
N GLN A 87 17.52 2.41 -9.08
CA GLN A 87 17.60 3.86 -8.94
C GLN A 87 16.34 4.47 -8.33
N GLU A 88 15.13 4.04 -8.75
CA GLU A 88 13.88 4.52 -8.17
C GLU A 88 13.71 4.02 -6.73
N ALA A 89 14.08 2.77 -6.45
CA ALA A 89 14.11 2.24 -5.09
C ALA A 89 15.14 2.98 -4.21
N ALA A 90 16.31 3.30 -4.75
CA ALA A 90 17.33 4.10 -4.05
C ALA A 90 16.88 5.54 -3.81
N ALA A 91 16.19 6.16 -4.77
CA ALA A 91 15.64 7.50 -4.63
C ALA A 91 14.54 7.54 -3.56
N ALA A 92 13.63 6.55 -3.55
CA ALA A 92 12.60 6.44 -2.52
C ALA A 92 13.21 6.19 -1.13
N ALA A 93 14.26 5.36 -1.04
CA ALA A 93 14.98 5.14 0.22
C ALA A 93 15.69 6.42 0.71
N ALA A 94 16.36 7.16 -0.19
CA ALA A 94 16.99 8.43 0.15
C ALA A 94 15.97 9.48 0.62
N GLN A 95 14.80 9.54 -0.02
CA GLN A 95 13.72 10.42 0.38
C GLN A 95 13.16 10.05 1.77
N ALA A 96 12.95 8.75 2.02
CA ALA A 96 12.46 8.29 3.32
C ALA A 96 13.45 8.55 4.46
N VAL A 97 14.76 8.43 4.21
CA VAL A 97 15.80 8.78 5.18
C VAL A 97 15.81 10.27 5.46
N ALA A 98 15.74 11.12 4.42
CA ALA A 98 15.70 12.57 4.59
C ALA A 98 14.45 13.03 5.36
N GLU A 99 13.30 12.40 5.13
CA GLU A 99 12.06 12.68 5.87
C GLU A 99 12.16 12.25 7.34
N ALA A 100 12.74 11.07 7.62
CA ALA A 100 12.96 10.61 8.99
C ALA A 100 13.93 11.51 9.76
N GLU A 101 15.01 11.96 9.12
CA GLU A 101 15.96 12.90 9.71
C GLU A 101 15.30 14.25 10.02
N ALA A 102 14.46 14.77 9.11
CA ALA A 102 13.71 16.00 9.33
C ALA A 102 12.73 15.87 10.52
N ALA A 103 11.99 14.76 10.59
CA ALA A 103 11.08 14.49 11.71
C ALA A 103 11.82 14.35 13.04
N MET A 104 13.02 13.74 13.05
CA MET A 104 13.85 13.65 14.25
C MET A 104 14.36 15.02 14.70
N ALA A 105 14.79 15.88 13.77
CA ALA A 105 15.24 17.23 14.09
C ALA A 105 14.11 18.08 14.69
N GLU A 106 12.91 18.02 14.13
CA GLU A 106 11.73 18.72 14.67
C GLU A 106 11.36 18.22 16.07
N ALA A 107 11.41 16.90 16.30
CA ALA A 107 11.15 16.32 17.60
C ALA A 107 12.20 16.74 18.65
N GLU A 108 13.48 16.86 18.26
CA GLU A 108 14.54 17.33 19.14
C GLU A 108 14.39 18.82 19.49
N GLU A 109 14.01 19.66 18.53
CA GLU A 109 13.74 21.08 18.78
C GLU A 109 12.57 21.26 19.75
N ALA A 110 11.46 20.56 19.53
CA ALA A 110 10.31 20.58 20.43
C ALA A 110 10.67 20.09 21.85
N ALA A 111 11.53 19.09 21.97
CA ALA A 111 12.00 18.61 23.26
C ALA A 111 12.83 19.68 24.01
N ARG A 112 13.72 20.39 23.30
CA ARG A 112 14.50 21.49 23.91
C ARG A 112 13.63 22.66 24.34
N GLU A 113 12.60 23.00 23.58
CA GLU A 113 11.65 24.06 23.97
C GLU A 113 10.84 23.66 25.21
N ALA A 114 10.40 22.40 25.29
CA ALA A 114 9.70 21.88 26.46
C ALA A 114 10.59 21.90 27.72
N GLU A 115 11.86 21.48 27.60
CA GLU A 115 12.83 21.54 28.71
C GLU A 115 13.07 22.97 29.19
N ALA A 116 13.19 23.94 28.27
CA ALA A 116 13.35 25.35 28.62
C ALA A 116 12.12 25.90 29.37
N ALA A 117 10.91 25.53 28.94
CA ALA A 117 9.68 25.91 29.62
C ALA A 117 9.56 25.27 31.01
N GLU A 118 9.99 24.02 31.19
CA GLU A 118 10.02 23.34 32.48
C GLU A 118 10.98 24.04 33.46
N ALA A 119 12.19 24.38 33.00
CA ALA A 119 13.16 25.09 33.82
C ALA A 119 12.66 26.48 34.30
N ASP A 120 11.96 27.22 33.44
CA ASP A 120 11.37 28.51 33.80
C ASP A 120 10.23 28.36 34.83
N ALA A 121 9.37 27.35 34.65
CA ALA A 121 8.32 27.02 35.60
C ALA A 121 8.87 26.62 36.97
N GLU A 122 9.94 25.81 37.01
CA GLU A 122 10.61 25.41 38.25
C GLU A 122 11.22 26.62 38.97
N ALA A 123 11.87 27.53 38.23
CA ALA A 123 12.40 28.77 38.79
C ALA A 123 11.28 29.62 39.41
N ALA A 124 10.17 29.83 38.69
CA ALA A 124 9.02 30.57 39.21
C ALA A 124 8.42 29.93 40.46
N GLN A 125 8.32 28.59 40.50
CA GLN A 125 7.85 27.85 41.66
C GLN A 125 8.78 28.06 42.88
N ALA A 126 10.10 27.96 42.69
CA ALA A 126 11.07 28.16 43.76
C ALA A 126 10.95 29.57 44.38
N PHE A 127 10.76 30.60 43.55
CA PHE A 127 10.51 31.95 44.03
C PHE A 127 9.19 32.07 44.80
N ALA A 128 8.12 31.46 44.31
CA ALA A 128 6.83 31.46 45.00
C ALA A 128 6.91 30.74 46.36
N GLU A 129 7.56 29.59 46.44
CA GLU A 129 7.78 28.84 47.68
C GLU A 129 8.61 29.62 48.69
N ALA A 130 9.69 30.29 48.24
CA ALA A 130 10.49 31.17 49.08
C ALA A 130 9.66 32.34 49.64
N ALA A 131 8.85 32.99 48.80
CA ALA A 131 7.96 34.06 49.24
C ALA A 131 6.93 33.56 50.27
N LEU A 132 6.30 32.41 50.06
CA LEU A 132 5.37 31.80 51.02
C LEU A 132 6.03 31.48 52.35
N LYS A 133 7.26 30.92 52.33
CA LYS A 133 8.01 30.59 53.55
C LYS A 133 8.33 31.83 54.37
N THR A 134 8.68 32.96 53.73
CA THR A 134 8.93 34.24 54.44
C THR A 134 7.67 34.87 55.02
N LEU A 135 6.54 34.78 54.31
CA LEU A 135 5.24 35.25 54.79
C LEU A 135 4.80 34.44 56.04
N LYS A 136 4.93 33.11 55.98
CA LYS A 136 4.61 32.21 57.10
C LYS A 136 5.54 32.42 58.31
N GLY A 137 6.82 32.73 58.08
CA GLY A 137 7.76 33.11 59.14
C GLY A 137 7.35 34.42 59.84
N ARG A 138 6.97 35.45 59.08
CA ARG A 138 6.52 36.74 59.63
C ARG A 138 5.23 36.65 60.44
N SER A 139 4.26 35.81 60.05
CA SER A 139 3.02 35.62 60.81
C SER A 139 3.25 34.88 62.13
N ALA A 140 4.16 33.90 62.14
CA ALA A 140 4.58 33.21 63.37
C ALA A 140 5.29 34.18 64.35
N THR A 141 6.24 34.99 63.88
CA THR A 141 6.94 35.97 64.75
C THR A 141 6.00 37.08 65.26
N ARG A 142 4.97 37.44 64.49
CA ARG A 142 3.96 38.42 64.92
C ARG A 142 3.07 37.88 66.05
N MET A 143 2.72 36.60 66.07
CA MET A 143 1.92 36.01 67.16
C MET A 143 2.66 35.93 68.50
N VAL A 144 3.98 35.73 68.49
CA VAL A 144 4.79 35.65 69.73
C VAL A 144 4.99 37.03 70.39
N ARG A 145 4.82 38.14 69.67
CA ARG A 145 4.92 39.51 70.20
C ARG A 145 3.65 40.02 70.90
N TYR A 146 2.56 39.25 70.90
CA TYR A 146 1.30 39.60 71.58
C TYR A 146 0.98 38.68 72.78
N LEU A 147 1.95 37.91 73.26
CA LEU A 147 1.93 37.18 74.55
C LEU A 147 2.96 37.79 75.48
#